data_AF-A0A7W0RXI8-F1
#
_entry.id   AF-A0A7W0RXI8-F1
#
_cell.length_a   1.000
_cell.length_b   1.000
_cell.length_c   1.000
_cell.angle_alpha   90.00
_cell.angle_beta   90.00
_cell.angle_gamma   90.00
#
_symmetry.space_group_name_H-M   'P 1'
#
loop_
_entity.id
_entity.type
_entity.pdbx_description
1 polymer ?
#
loop_
_entity_poly.entity_id
_entity_poly.type
_entity_poly.pdbx_seq_one_letter_code
_entity_poly.pdbx_strand_id
1 'polypeptide(L)'
;MSSIASKPASVRVRQAGAFAAGAIALALLAADPADFRRTPLLIGLAYLAAASLGGRRGGHWSTACVLIGWGLAVVLVGEGIIETGDAPAYLAGAGAGALVAAGLERAGFSADLLGVAAAMLLAGLLFGLSPDVAALEQGETYAAALAVVAVVNLALALRAGAPPDPPCRS
;
A
#
# COMPACT_ATOMS: atom_id res chain seq x y z
N MET A 1 18.44 19.93 -6.07
CA MET A 1 18.51 18.79 -5.14
C MET A 1 17.51 19.04 -4.02
N SER A 2 16.29 18.49 -4.15
CA SER A 2 15.25 18.67 -3.15
C SER A 2 15.64 17.90 -1.89
N SER A 3 15.84 18.62 -0.79
CA SER A 3 15.90 18.04 0.56
C SER A 3 14.73 17.07 0.71
N ILE A 4 15.01 15.78 0.82
CA ILE A 4 14.05 14.80 1.31
C ILE A 4 13.89 15.15 2.79
N ALA A 5 13.07 16.15 3.08
CA ALA A 5 12.70 16.47 4.45
C ALA A 5 12.14 15.19 5.06
N SER A 6 12.87 14.61 6.02
CA SER A 6 12.49 13.36 6.64
C SER A 6 11.13 13.55 7.30
N LYS A 7 10.16 12.67 6.99
CA LYS A 7 8.82 12.74 7.60
C LYS A 7 8.97 12.75 9.13
N PRO A 8 8.23 13.62 9.87
CA PRO A 8 8.28 13.64 11.32
C PRO A 8 8.01 12.26 11.92
N ALA A 9 8.70 11.90 13.00
CA ALA A 9 8.53 10.62 13.68
C ALA A 9 7.07 10.37 14.08
N SER A 10 6.35 11.39 14.54
CA SER A 10 4.93 11.30 14.91
C SER A 10 3.99 10.96 13.74
N VAL A 11 4.32 11.40 12.52
CA VAL A 11 3.58 10.99 11.31
C VAL A 11 3.84 9.51 11.01
N ARG A 12 5.10 9.07 11.11
CA ARG A 12 5.48 7.67 10.86
C ARG A 12 4.84 6.71 11.86
N VAL A 13 4.76 7.07 13.15
CA VAL A 13 4.07 6.27 14.17
C VAL A 13 2.57 6.14 13.86
N ARG A 14 1.91 7.24 13.48
CA ARG A 14 0.49 7.22 13.08
C ARG A 14 0.26 6.37 11.83
N GLN A 15 1.13 6.48 10.84
CA GLN A 15 1.10 5.64 9.63
C GLN A 15 1.31 4.16 9.96
N ALA A 16 2.26 3.84 10.86
CA ALA A 16 2.45 2.47 11.36
C ALA A 16 1.19 1.94 12.04
N GLY A 17 0.51 2.77 12.86
CA GLY A 17 -0.77 2.42 13.46
C GLY A 17 -1.87 2.12 12.43
N ALA A 18 -1.96 2.91 11.36
CA ALA A 18 -2.90 2.66 10.27
C ALA A 18 -2.61 1.33 9.54
N PHE A 19 -1.34 1.04 9.24
CA PHE A 19 -0.96 -0.23 8.61
C PHE A 19 -1.18 -1.43 9.54
N ALA A 20 -0.90 -1.30 10.84
CA ALA A 20 -1.16 -2.34 11.82
C ALA A 20 -2.67 -2.62 11.96
N ALA A 21 -3.50 -1.57 12.00
CA ALA A 21 -4.95 -1.71 12.01
C ALA A 21 -5.46 -2.39 10.73
N GLY A 22 -4.92 -2.03 9.56
CA GLY A 22 -5.22 -2.69 8.29
C GLY A 22 -4.82 -4.17 8.28
N ALA A 23 -3.64 -4.51 8.82
CA ALA A 23 -3.18 -5.89 8.96
C ALA A 23 -4.11 -6.71 9.86
N ILE A 24 -4.51 -6.17 11.01
CA ILE A 24 -5.47 -6.81 11.91
C ILE A 24 -6.83 -6.98 11.23
N ALA A 25 -7.32 -5.94 10.54
CA ALA A 25 -8.58 -6.03 9.81
C ALA A 25 -8.54 -7.13 8.74
N LEU A 26 -7.44 -7.24 7.98
CA LEU A 26 -7.27 -8.33 7.02
C LEU A 26 -7.22 -9.69 7.73
N ALA A 27 -6.45 -9.84 8.80
CA ALA A 27 -6.35 -11.11 9.53
C ALA A 27 -7.69 -11.56 10.14
N LEU A 28 -8.54 -10.62 10.56
CA LEU A 28 -9.85 -10.92 11.15
C LEU A 28 -10.96 -11.11 10.10
N LEU A 29 -10.89 -10.39 8.98
CA LEU A 29 -11.96 -10.35 7.97
C LEU A 29 -11.70 -11.27 6.78
N ALA A 30 -10.45 -11.64 6.52
CA ALA A 30 -10.07 -12.62 5.50
C ALA A 30 -10.07 -14.05 6.07
N ALA A 31 -11.05 -14.36 6.93
CA ALA A 31 -11.18 -15.67 7.58
C ALA A 31 -11.58 -16.79 6.60
N ASP A 32 -12.11 -16.42 5.42
CA ASP A 32 -12.31 -17.34 4.32
C ASP A 32 -11.21 -17.11 3.26
N PRO A 33 -10.28 -18.06 3.07
CA PRO A 33 -9.25 -17.98 2.04
C PRO A 33 -9.84 -17.82 0.63
N ALA A 34 -11.11 -18.16 0.43
CA ALA A 34 -11.81 -18.03 -0.85
C ALA A 34 -12.43 -16.64 -1.10
N ASP A 35 -12.36 -15.68 -0.17
CA ASP A 35 -12.91 -14.32 -0.35
C ASP A 35 -11.80 -13.26 -0.54
N PHE A 36 -10.92 -13.48 -1.53
CA PHE A 36 -9.90 -12.50 -1.95
C PHE A 36 -10.52 -11.16 -2.35
N ARG A 37 -11.82 -11.14 -2.67
CA ARG A 37 -12.57 -10.01 -3.22
C ARG A 37 -12.35 -8.69 -2.47
N ARG A 38 -12.20 -8.75 -1.15
CA ARG A 38 -12.11 -7.56 -0.28
C ARG A 38 -10.68 -7.15 0.04
N THR A 39 -9.73 -8.07 -0.09
CA THR A 39 -8.31 -7.87 0.23
C THR A 39 -7.71 -6.63 -0.42
N PRO A 40 -7.76 -6.44 -1.75
CA PRO A 40 -7.16 -5.27 -2.39
C PRO A 40 -7.78 -3.95 -1.91
N LEU A 41 -9.09 -3.92 -1.66
CA LEU A 41 -9.78 -2.73 -1.16
C LEU A 41 -9.36 -2.41 0.27
N LEU A 42 -9.29 -3.40 1.16
CA LEU A 42 -8.86 -3.21 2.54
C LEU A 42 -7.41 -2.72 2.64
N ILE A 43 -6.51 -3.25 1.82
CA ILE A 43 -5.13 -2.74 1.70
C ILE A 43 -5.16 -1.29 1.21
N GLY A 44 -5.94 -0.99 0.15
CA GLY A 44 -6.09 0.36 -0.36
C GLY A 44 -6.58 1.36 0.68
N LEU A 45 -7.53 0.98 1.53
CA LEU A 45 -8.03 1.80 2.64
C LEU A 45 -6.97 2.01 3.73
N ALA A 46 -6.16 1.01 4.06
CA ALA A 46 -5.05 1.17 5.00
C ALA A 46 -4.01 2.18 4.47
N TYR A 47 -3.68 2.10 3.17
CA TYR A 47 -2.80 3.05 2.51
C TYR A 47 -3.42 4.46 2.43
N LEU A 48 -4.74 4.57 2.20
CA LEU A 48 -5.44 5.86 2.19
C LEU A 48 -5.44 6.52 3.56
N ALA A 49 -5.69 5.75 4.63
CA ALA A 49 -5.61 6.23 6.00
C ALA A 49 -4.19 6.72 6.32
N ALA A 50 -3.17 5.93 5.98
CA ALA A 50 -1.78 6.32 6.17
C ALA A 50 -1.42 7.59 5.37
N ALA A 51 -1.83 7.70 4.11
CA ALA A 51 -1.60 8.88 3.28
C ALA A 51 -2.25 10.13 3.90
N SER A 52 -3.50 9.99 4.37
CA SER A 52 -4.27 11.06 5.01
C SER A 52 -3.61 11.57 6.29
N LEU A 53 -3.08 10.67 7.12
CA LEU A 53 -2.38 11.00 8.37
C LEU A 53 -1.06 11.76 8.14
N GLY A 54 -0.45 11.63 6.97
CA GLY A 54 0.71 12.42 6.56
C GLY A 54 0.36 13.67 5.75
N GLY A 55 -0.92 13.90 5.46
CA GLY A 55 -1.41 15.02 4.65
C GLY A 55 -0.88 14.99 3.20
N ARG A 56 -0.85 16.15 2.55
CA ARG A 56 -0.45 16.28 1.13
C ARG A 56 0.95 15.73 0.83
N ARG A 57 1.87 15.82 1.79
CA ARG A 57 3.26 15.31 1.67
C ARG A 57 3.47 13.97 2.37
N GLY A 58 2.39 13.31 2.79
CA GLY A 58 2.39 12.09 3.57
C GLY A 58 2.92 10.85 2.84
N GLY A 59 3.10 10.93 1.52
CA GLY A 59 3.37 9.79 0.64
C GLY A 59 2.16 8.85 0.54
N HIS A 60 2.32 7.74 -0.18
CA HIS A 60 1.33 6.65 -0.29
C HIS A 60 0.04 6.97 -1.06
N TRP A 61 -0.19 8.21 -1.49
CA TRP A 61 -1.37 8.60 -2.28
C TRP A 61 -1.51 7.79 -3.57
N SER A 62 -0.41 7.61 -4.31
CA SER A 62 -0.44 6.85 -5.57
C SER A 62 -0.82 5.38 -5.34
N THR A 63 -0.18 4.72 -4.36
CA THR A 63 -0.50 3.35 -3.97
C THR A 63 -1.95 3.21 -3.48
N ALA A 64 -2.42 4.15 -2.64
CA ALA A 64 -3.79 4.14 -2.13
C ALA A 64 -4.82 4.23 -3.26
N CYS A 65 -4.68 5.19 -4.18
CA CYS A 65 -5.63 5.37 -5.27
C CYS A 65 -5.68 4.15 -6.20
N VAL A 66 -4.53 3.56 -6.53
CA VAL A 66 -4.45 2.39 -7.41
C VAL A 66 -5.08 1.16 -6.76
N LEU A 67 -4.76 0.90 -5.49
CA LEU A 67 -5.34 -0.24 -4.76
C LEU A 67 -6.84 -0.08 -4.52
N ILE A 68 -7.32 1.14 -4.28
CA ILE A 68 -8.76 1.40 -4.18
C ILE A 68 -9.44 1.19 -5.53
N GLY A 69 -8.88 1.73 -6.62
CA GLY A 69 -9.44 1.56 -7.95
C GLY A 69 -9.50 0.08 -8.37
N TRP A 70 -8.40 -0.65 -8.13
CA TRP A 70 -8.36 -2.10 -8.34
C TRP A 70 -9.34 -2.85 -7.44
N GLY A 71 -9.33 -2.58 -6.14
CA GLY A 71 -10.19 -3.25 -5.17
C GLY A 71 -11.68 -3.00 -5.40
N LEU A 72 -12.06 -1.80 -5.85
CA LEU A 72 -13.44 -1.52 -6.28
C LEU A 72 -13.81 -2.34 -7.51
N ALA A 73 -12.93 -2.49 -8.50
CA ALA A 73 -13.20 -3.35 -9.65
C ALA A 73 -13.35 -4.82 -9.24
N VAL A 74 -12.50 -5.31 -8.33
CA VAL A 74 -12.62 -6.67 -7.78
C VAL A 74 -13.93 -6.86 -7.01
N VAL A 75 -14.34 -5.89 -6.19
CA VAL A 75 -15.63 -5.97 -5.49
C VAL A 75 -16.81 -5.93 -6.46
N LEU A 76 -16.74 -5.16 -7.54
CA LEU A 76 -17.85 -5.01 -8.48
C LEU A 76 -18.00 -6.17 -9.46
N VAL A 77 -16.89 -6.81 -9.84
CA VAL A 77 -16.85 -7.82 -10.91
C VAL A 77 -16.54 -9.22 -10.40
N GLY A 78 -15.69 -9.35 -9.37
CA GLY A 78 -15.19 -10.64 -8.93
C GLY A 78 -16.19 -11.44 -8.09
N GLU A 79 -16.29 -12.73 -8.38
CA GLU A 79 -17.13 -13.70 -7.64
C GLU A 79 -16.40 -14.38 -6.44
N GLY A 80 -15.16 -13.97 -6.13
CA GLY A 80 -14.39 -14.46 -4.96
C GLY A 80 -13.01 -15.01 -5.31
N ILE A 81 -12.83 -15.47 -6.56
CA ILE A 81 -11.58 -16.03 -7.10
C ILE A 81 -11.08 -15.12 -8.23
N ILE A 82 -9.75 -14.98 -8.42
CA ILE A 82 -9.21 -14.19 -9.53
C ILE A 82 -9.36 -14.99 -10.83
N GLU A 83 -10.39 -14.68 -11.61
CA GLU A 83 -10.55 -15.23 -12.95
C GLU A 83 -9.84 -14.36 -14.00
N THR A 84 -9.18 -15.00 -14.96
CA THR A 84 -8.49 -14.31 -16.07
C THR A 84 -9.44 -13.52 -16.96
N GLY A 85 -10.73 -13.87 -16.99
CA GLY A 85 -11.78 -13.13 -17.70
C GLY A 85 -12.02 -11.73 -17.15
N ASP A 86 -11.78 -11.52 -15.84
CA ASP A 86 -12.02 -10.25 -15.16
C ASP A 86 -10.79 -9.33 -15.13
N ALA A 87 -9.62 -9.85 -15.53
CA ALA A 87 -8.38 -9.11 -15.57
C ALA A 87 -8.47 -7.75 -16.29
N PRO A 88 -9.21 -7.60 -17.41
CA PRO A 88 -9.42 -6.29 -18.04
C PRO A 88 -10.11 -5.28 -17.12
N ALA A 89 -11.12 -5.71 -16.35
CA ALA A 89 -11.83 -4.84 -15.41
C ALA A 89 -10.93 -4.44 -14.24
N TYR A 90 -10.13 -5.37 -13.73
CA TYR A 90 -9.16 -5.12 -12.66
C TYR A 90 -8.09 -4.12 -13.10
N LEU A 91 -7.54 -4.28 -14.31
CA LEU A 91 -6.58 -3.35 -14.89
C LEU A 91 -7.20 -1.97 -15.16
N ALA A 92 -8.44 -1.93 -15.65
CA ALA A 92 -9.17 -0.67 -15.84
C ALA A 92 -9.38 0.08 -14.51
N GLY A 93 -9.76 -0.64 -13.45
CA GLY A 93 -9.89 -0.09 -12.11
C GLY A 93 -8.57 0.46 -11.56
N ALA A 94 -7.49 -0.31 -11.67
CA ALA A 94 -6.15 0.13 -11.29
C ALA A 94 -5.70 1.38 -12.08
N GLY A 95 -5.96 1.39 -13.39
CA GLY A 95 -5.67 2.52 -14.27
C GLY A 95 -6.47 3.77 -13.93
N ALA A 96 -7.75 3.64 -13.59
CA ALA A 96 -8.56 4.76 -13.09
C ALA A 96 -7.99 5.32 -11.78
N GLY A 97 -7.56 4.44 -10.87
CA GLY A 97 -6.84 4.85 -9.65
C GLY A 97 -5.54 5.61 -9.94
N ALA A 98 -4.76 5.17 -10.94
CA ALA A 98 -3.55 5.87 -11.38
C ALA A 98 -3.85 7.26 -11.97
N LEU A 99 -4.94 7.42 -12.73
CA LEU A 99 -5.38 8.73 -13.23
C LEU A 99 -5.78 9.67 -12.09
N VAL A 100 -6.47 9.17 -11.05
CA VAL A 100 -6.77 9.95 -9.85
C VAL A 100 -5.48 10.37 -9.14
N ALA A 101 -4.52 9.47 -8.99
CA ALA A 101 -3.21 9.77 -8.41
C ALA A 101 -2.47 10.86 -9.20
N ALA A 102 -2.50 10.81 -10.54
CA ALA A 102 -1.94 11.86 -11.39
C ALA A 102 -2.65 13.21 -11.17
N GLY A 103 -3.97 13.21 -11.02
CA GLY A 103 -4.74 14.40 -10.65
C GLY A 103 -4.29 14.98 -9.29
N LEU A 104 -4.10 14.12 -8.29
CA LEU A 104 -3.60 14.53 -6.97
C LEU A 104 -2.18 15.08 -7.03
N GLU A 105 -1.29 14.47 -7.82
CA GLU A 105 0.08 14.96 -8.03
C GLU A 105 0.06 16.39 -8.60
N ARG A 106 -0.78 16.64 -9.62
CA ARG A 106 -0.98 17.98 -10.20
C ARG A 106 -1.59 18.96 -9.20
N ALA A 107 -2.40 18.46 -8.27
CA ALA A 107 -2.90 19.22 -7.13
C ALA A 107 -1.87 19.34 -6.01
N GLY A 108 -0.59 19.00 -6.18
CA GLY A 108 0.47 19.18 -5.19
C GLY A 108 0.46 18.19 -4.03
N PHE A 109 -0.13 17.01 -4.23
CA PHE A 109 0.04 15.87 -3.33
C PHE A 109 1.28 15.06 -3.74
N SER A 110 1.91 14.39 -2.76
CA SER A 110 3.03 13.49 -3.00
C SER A 110 2.49 12.14 -3.47
N ALA A 111 2.28 12.04 -4.77
CA ALA A 111 1.89 10.82 -5.48
C ALA A 111 2.99 10.48 -6.49
N ASP A 112 3.79 9.45 -6.19
CA ASP A 112 4.84 8.97 -7.09
C ASP A 112 4.26 7.89 -8.00
N LEU A 113 4.02 8.24 -9.26
CA LEU A 113 3.49 7.33 -10.27
C LEU A 113 4.57 6.36 -10.80
N LEU A 114 5.84 6.76 -10.79
CA LEU A 114 6.94 5.92 -11.27
C LEU A 114 7.17 4.76 -10.30
N GLY A 115 7.17 5.04 -8.99
CA GLY A 115 7.25 4.01 -7.96
C GLY A 115 6.09 3.00 -8.04
N VAL A 116 4.88 3.48 -8.34
CA VAL A 116 3.72 2.59 -8.58
C VAL A 116 3.91 1.75 -9.85
N ALA A 117 4.32 2.35 -10.96
CA ALA A 117 4.53 1.62 -12.21
C ALA A 117 5.60 0.53 -12.06
N ALA A 118 6.71 0.84 -11.36
CA ALA A 118 7.74 -0.13 -11.05
C ALA A 118 7.22 -1.27 -10.15
N ALA A 119 6.43 -0.94 -9.12
CA ALA A 119 5.81 -1.93 -8.26
C ALA A 119 4.81 -2.82 -9.00
N MET A 120 4.01 -2.26 -9.92
CA MET A 120 3.08 -3.02 -10.76
C MET A 120 3.83 -3.93 -11.73
N LEU A 121 4.93 -3.45 -12.34
CA LEU A 121 5.78 -4.26 -13.21
C LEU A 121 6.40 -5.43 -12.43
N LEU A 122 6.97 -5.15 -11.25
CA LEU A 122 7.56 -6.17 -10.37
C LEU A 122 6.50 -7.17 -9.90
N ALA A 123 5.31 -6.70 -9.53
CA ALA A 123 4.20 -7.56 -9.16
C ALA A 123 3.79 -8.45 -10.34
N GLY A 124 3.61 -7.89 -11.54
CA GLY A 124 3.28 -8.66 -12.74
C GLY A 124 4.35 -9.70 -13.09
N LEU A 125 5.63 -9.37 -12.93
CA LEU A 125 6.74 -10.31 -13.12
C LEU A 125 6.72 -11.41 -12.05
N LEU A 126 6.49 -11.07 -10.79
CA LEU A 126 6.36 -12.05 -9.71
C LEU A 126 5.18 -12.98 -9.95
N PHE A 127 4.02 -12.46 -10.34
CA PHE A 127 2.85 -13.27 -10.71
C PHE A 127 3.13 -14.16 -11.91
N GLY A 128 3.83 -13.66 -12.94
CA GLY A 128 4.18 -14.44 -14.13
C GLY A 128 5.23 -15.53 -13.89
N LEU A 129 6.04 -15.41 -12.82
CA LEU A 129 7.13 -16.32 -12.50
C LEU A 129 6.84 -17.21 -11.26
N SER A 130 5.81 -16.90 -10.47
CA SER A 130 5.51 -17.63 -9.23
C SER A 130 4.77 -18.93 -9.53
N PRO A 131 5.31 -20.09 -9.10
CA PRO A 131 4.63 -21.38 -9.25
C PRO A 131 3.48 -21.58 -8.26
N ASP A 132 3.33 -20.70 -7.25
CA ASP A 132 2.36 -20.85 -6.16
C ASP A 132 1.47 -19.60 -6.02
N VAL A 133 0.53 -19.47 -6.95
CA VAL A 133 -0.48 -18.39 -6.96
C VAL A 133 -1.43 -18.51 -5.75
N ALA A 134 -1.61 -19.73 -5.22
CA ALA A 134 -2.50 -19.99 -4.09
C ALA A 134 -2.07 -19.27 -2.81
N ALA A 135 -0.76 -19.11 -2.56
CA ALA A 135 -0.27 -18.32 -1.43
C ALA A 135 -0.60 -16.82 -1.56
N LEU A 136 -0.78 -16.31 -2.78
CA LEU A 136 -1.15 -14.91 -3.06
C LEU A 136 -2.67 -14.69 -3.03
N GLU A 137 -3.48 -15.73 -2.92
CA GLU A 137 -4.93 -15.60 -2.70
C GLU A 137 -5.26 -15.49 -1.21
N GLN A 138 -4.31 -15.86 -0.33
CA GLN A 138 -4.50 -15.83 1.11
C GLN A 138 -4.39 -14.40 1.66
N GLY A 139 -5.46 -13.94 2.31
CA GLY A 139 -5.48 -12.63 2.98
C GLY A 139 -4.39 -12.48 4.06
N GLU A 140 -3.95 -13.59 4.66
CA GLU A 140 -2.85 -13.64 5.64
C GLU A 140 -1.53 -13.12 5.06
N THR A 141 -1.23 -13.43 3.80
CA THR A 141 -0.02 -12.95 3.11
C THR A 141 0.01 -11.42 3.05
N TYR A 142 -1.13 -10.79 2.79
CA TYR A 142 -1.25 -9.33 2.74
C TYR A 142 -1.33 -8.70 4.13
N ALA A 143 -1.92 -9.39 5.11
CA ALA A 143 -1.86 -8.97 6.50
C ALA A 143 -0.39 -8.93 6.99
N ALA A 144 0.39 -9.96 6.69
CA ALA A 144 1.81 -10.01 7.00
C ALA A 144 2.59 -8.89 6.28
N ALA A 145 2.31 -8.66 5.00
CA ALA A 145 2.92 -7.55 4.25
C ALA A 145 2.61 -6.18 4.88
N LEU A 146 1.36 -5.91 5.26
CA LEU A 146 1.00 -4.68 5.97
C LEU A 146 1.68 -4.56 7.34
N ALA A 147 1.80 -5.67 8.08
CA ALA A 147 2.51 -5.70 9.36
C ALA A 147 4.00 -5.37 9.18
N VAL A 148 4.65 -5.90 8.14
CA VAL A 148 6.04 -5.54 7.79
C VAL A 148 6.16 -4.04 7.48
N VAL A 149 5.25 -3.48 6.70
CA VAL A 149 5.24 -2.04 6.40
C VAL A 149 5.03 -1.21 7.68
N ALA A 150 4.20 -1.66 8.61
CA ALA A 150 4.02 -1.02 9.92
C ALA A 150 5.32 -1.02 10.72
N VAL A 151 6.01 -2.16 10.83
CA VAL A 151 7.30 -2.30 11.52
C VAL A 151 8.37 -1.40 10.89
N VAL A 152 8.45 -1.36 9.55
CA VAL A 152 9.40 -0.48 8.85
C VAL A 152 9.13 0.98 9.18
N ASN A 153 7.87 1.43 9.19
CA ASN A 153 7.53 2.80 9.57
C ASN A 153 7.91 3.11 11.01
N LEU A 154 7.68 2.18 11.93
CA LEU A 154 8.07 2.33 13.33
C LEU A 154 9.60 2.40 13.49
N ALA A 155 10.34 1.51 12.84
CA ALA A 155 11.81 1.50 12.86
C ALA A 155 12.39 2.82 12.32
N LEU A 156 11.83 3.35 11.24
CA LEU A 156 12.21 4.65 10.69
C LEU A 156 11.85 5.81 11.62
N ALA A 157 10.73 5.72 12.35
CA ALA A 157 10.36 6.71 13.36
C ALA A 157 11.35 6.72 14.53
N LEU A 158 11.74 5.55 15.03
CA LEU A 158 12.70 5.39 16.12
C LEU A 158 14.08 5.94 15.74
N ARG A 159 14.56 5.66 14.52
CA ARG A 159 15.81 6.25 14.01
C ARG A 159 15.77 7.77 13.90
N ALA A 160 14.62 8.34 13.54
CA ALA A 160 14.44 9.79 13.47
C ALA A 160 14.31 10.45 14.85
N GLY A 161 13.99 9.70 15.90
CA GLY A 161 13.88 10.16 17.28
C GLY A 161 15.13 9.92 18.14
N ALA A 162 16.13 9.19 17.64
CA ALA A 162 17.38 8.98 18.35
C ALA A 162 18.21 10.29 18.38
N PRO A 163 18.82 10.67 19.51
CA PRO A 163 19.73 11.81 19.57
C PRO A 163 20.94 11.57 18.64
N PRO A 164 21.51 12.61 18.01
CA PRO A 164 22.70 12.45 17.17
C PRO A 164 23.86 11.90 18.00
N ASP A 165 24.67 11.02 17.39
CA ASP A 165 25.87 10.46 18.03
C ASP A 165 26.73 11.58 18.62
N PRO A 166 27.31 11.40 19.83
CA PRO A 166 28.20 12.40 20.39
C PRO A 166 29.37 12.61 19.42
N PRO A 167 29.81 13.86 19.18
CA PRO A 167 30.93 14.12 18.30
C PRO A 167 32.13 13.35 18.83
N CYS A 168 32.72 12.49 17.99
CA CYS A 168 33.99 11.84 18.26
C CYS A 168 34.97 12.92 18.70
N ARG A 169 35.33 12.94 19.99
CA ARG A 169 36.39 13.80 20.48
C ARG A 169 37.70 13.28 19.90
N SER A 170 38.31 14.10 19.05
CA SER A 170 39.68 13.97 18.54
C SER A 170 40.70 13.88 19.67
#